data_AF-A0A3N9NUL1-F1
#
_entry.id   AF-A0A3N9NUL1-F1
#
_cell.length_a   1.000
_cell.length_b   1.000
_cell.length_c   1.000
_cell.angle_alpha   90.00
_cell.angle_beta   90.00
_cell.angle_gamma   90.00
#
_symmetry.space_group_name_H-M   'P 1'
#
loop_
_entity.id
_entity.type
_entity.pdbx_description
1 polymer ?
#
loop_
_entity_poly.entity_id
_entity_poly.type
_entity_poly.pdbx_seq_one_letter_code
_entity_poly.pdbx_strand_id
1 'polypeptide(L)'
;MEFKIRDRKFYEELEDKYLAPYAARSKAAHQTRIHPEKEHPYRTAFQRDRDRIVHSRSFRRLKHKQQVFLISEGDHYRTRITHTMEVSQLSRTLAKALGLNEELVEAIALGHDLGHTPFGHIGEVVLNDILSGKDNLEGVLEGKNLGGFKHNYQGVRVVDLLEKKYEFDGLNLTSPVREGILKHTRLYRARYSYPNFYYDGLHFDLDNATTLEGQVVAISDEIAQRTHDLEDGVRAGLAELEQILELDIIKIVEQKYKLKGL
;
A
#
# COMPACT_ATOMS: atom_id res chain seq x y z
N MET A 1 -34.75 13.00 23.09
CA MET A 1 -33.34 12.60 22.92
C MET A 1 -32.81 13.37 21.73
N GLU A 2 -31.91 14.32 21.95
CA GLU A 2 -31.39 15.18 20.87
C GLU A 2 -30.23 14.45 20.17
N PHE A 3 -30.31 14.28 18.85
CA PHE A 3 -29.27 13.58 18.09
C PHE A 3 -28.05 14.49 17.92
N LYS A 4 -26.97 14.22 18.66
CA LYS A 4 -25.71 14.96 18.51
C LYS A 4 -24.88 14.34 17.39
N ILE A 5 -24.77 15.06 16.27
CA ILE A 5 -23.91 14.65 15.16
C ILE A 5 -22.45 14.72 15.61
N ARG A 6 -21.70 13.65 15.33
CA ARG A 6 -20.24 13.60 15.49
C ARG A 6 -19.61 14.22 14.25
N ASP A 7 -19.00 15.38 14.42
CA ASP A 7 -18.32 16.11 13.36
C ASP A 7 -16.83 15.74 13.30
N ARG A 8 -16.09 16.39 12.39
CA ARG A 8 -14.65 16.15 12.25
C ARG A 8 -13.89 16.42 13.56
N LYS A 9 -14.19 17.53 14.24
CA LYS A 9 -13.48 17.96 15.45
C LYS A 9 -13.66 16.95 16.58
N PHE A 10 -14.85 16.37 16.70
CA PHE A 10 -15.10 15.28 17.64
C PHE A 10 -14.13 14.10 17.42
N TYR A 11 -13.90 13.68 16.17
CA TYR A 11 -12.95 12.59 15.90
C TYR A 11 -11.50 12.99 16.15
N GLU A 12 -11.10 14.22 15.81
CA GLU A 12 -9.76 14.75 16.13
C GLU A 12 -9.51 14.78 17.65
N GLU A 13 -10.50 15.16 18.45
CA GLU A 13 -10.41 15.13 19.92
C GLU A 13 -10.29 13.69 20.47
N LEU A 14 -10.96 12.72 19.83
CA LEU A 14 -10.77 11.30 20.17
C LEU A 14 -9.36 10.81 19.82
N GLU A 15 -8.81 11.23 18.68
CA GLU A 15 -7.43 10.92 18.31
C GLU A 15 -6.45 11.44 19.37
N ASP A 16 -6.61 12.69 19.80
CA ASP A 16 -5.75 13.31 20.82
C ASP A 16 -5.86 12.60 22.18
N LYS A 17 -7.06 12.11 22.53
CA LYS A 17 -7.31 11.46 23.82
C LYS A 17 -6.85 10.01 23.89
N TYR A 18 -7.02 9.23 22.82
CA TYR A 18 -6.89 7.76 22.88
C TYR A 18 -5.72 7.18 22.11
N LEU A 19 -5.21 7.89 21.10
CA LEU A 19 -4.06 7.37 20.36
C LEU A 19 -2.77 7.57 21.16
N ALA A 20 -1.82 6.66 20.97
CA ALA A 20 -0.51 6.72 21.59
C ALA A 20 0.23 8.03 21.21
N PRO A 21 1.19 8.50 22.03
CA PRO A 21 1.93 9.74 21.76
C PRO A 21 2.70 9.74 20.44
N TYR A 22 3.10 8.56 19.96
CA TYR A 22 3.83 8.38 18.70
C TYR A 22 2.94 8.20 17.47
N ALA A 23 1.61 8.09 17.65
CA ALA A 23 0.69 7.86 16.55
C ALA A 23 0.40 9.15 15.77
N ALA A 24 0.26 9.04 14.45
CA ALA A 24 -0.01 10.18 13.61
C ALA A 24 -1.40 10.79 13.86
N ARG A 25 -1.48 12.12 13.91
CA ARG A 25 -2.74 12.85 14.10
C ARG A 25 -3.24 13.40 12.77
N SER A 26 -4.54 13.24 12.51
CA SER A 26 -5.16 13.65 11.25
C SER A 26 -5.21 15.18 11.07
N LYS A 27 -5.33 15.91 12.19
CA LYS A 27 -5.42 17.37 12.23
C LYS A 27 -4.19 18.06 11.62
N ALA A 28 -2.98 17.60 11.97
CA ALA A 28 -1.73 18.13 11.42
C ALA A 28 -1.49 17.69 9.96
N ALA A 29 -2.09 16.58 9.52
CA ALA A 29 -1.90 16.05 8.18
C ALA A 29 -2.69 16.82 7.11
N HIS A 30 -3.79 17.50 7.46
CA HIS A 30 -4.63 18.19 6.48
C HIS A 30 -3.86 19.22 5.63
N GLN A 31 -3.00 20.02 6.28
CA GLN A 31 -2.22 21.08 5.63
C GLN A 31 -1.09 20.57 4.72
N THR A 32 -0.84 19.26 4.70
CA THR A 32 0.23 18.64 3.89
C THR A 32 -0.20 18.29 2.46
N ARG A 33 -1.46 18.55 2.12
CA ARG A 33 -2.00 18.30 0.76
C ARG A 33 -1.35 19.24 -0.26
N ILE A 34 -1.07 18.71 -1.46
CA ILE A 34 -0.48 19.48 -2.57
C ILE A 34 -1.40 20.63 -2.99
N HIS A 35 -2.70 20.34 -3.13
CA HIS A 35 -3.71 21.34 -3.47
C HIS A 35 -4.45 21.79 -2.21
N PRO A 36 -4.44 23.09 -1.87
CA PRO A 36 -5.20 23.61 -0.74
C PRO A 36 -6.69 23.31 -0.91
N GLU A 37 -7.30 22.72 0.11
CA GLU A 37 -8.72 22.40 0.13
C GLU A 37 -9.29 22.68 1.51
N LYS A 38 -10.58 23.03 1.58
CA LYS A 38 -11.24 23.17 2.88
C LYS A 38 -11.35 21.81 3.57
N GLU A 39 -11.18 21.80 4.88
CA GLU A 39 -11.45 20.62 5.69
C GLU A 39 -12.90 20.19 5.58
N HIS A 40 -13.14 18.88 5.63
CA HIS A 40 -14.49 18.33 5.59
C HIS A 40 -15.23 18.61 6.91
N PRO A 41 -16.54 18.87 6.91
CA PRO A 41 -17.30 19.09 8.14
C PRO A 41 -17.36 17.85 9.05
N TYR A 42 -17.35 16.64 8.49
CA TYR A 42 -17.59 15.39 9.24
C TYR A 42 -16.43 14.40 9.29
N ARG A 43 -15.46 14.50 8.37
CA ARG A 43 -14.45 13.45 8.15
C ARG A 43 -13.07 14.01 8.43
N THR A 44 -12.25 13.26 9.14
CA THR A 44 -10.83 13.58 9.34
C THR A 44 -10.06 13.55 8.03
N ALA A 45 -8.83 14.06 8.03
CA ALA A 45 -7.98 14.07 6.84
C ALA A 45 -7.72 12.64 6.31
N PHE A 46 -7.44 11.69 7.20
CA PHE A 46 -7.19 10.29 6.82
C PHE A 46 -8.46 9.55 6.37
N GLN A 47 -9.61 9.81 7.01
CA GLN A 47 -10.90 9.29 6.54
C GLN A 47 -11.22 9.76 5.13
N ARG A 48 -10.96 11.04 4.81
CA ARG A 48 -11.10 11.53 3.43
C ARG A 48 -10.18 10.78 2.47
N ASP A 49 -8.92 10.58 2.84
CA ASP A 49 -7.93 9.93 1.97
C ASP A 49 -8.34 8.49 1.66
N ARG A 50 -8.73 7.72 2.69
CA ARG A 50 -9.30 6.38 2.54
C ARG A 50 -10.47 6.39 1.54
N ASP A 51 -11.44 7.28 1.76
CA ASP A 51 -12.64 7.32 0.92
C ASP A 51 -12.31 7.70 -0.53
N ARG A 52 -11.33 8.59 -0.75
CA ARG A 52 -10.84 8.95 -2.08
C ARG A 52 -10.22 7.77 -2.80
N ILE A 53 -9.38 7.00 -2.09
CA ILE A 53 -8.74 5.78 -2.62
C ILE A 53 -9.80 4.76 -3.01
N VAL A 54 -10.72 4.41 -2.10
CA VAL A 54 -11.77 3.42 -2.36
C VAL A 54 -12.64 3.78 -3.56
N HIS A 55 -12.94 5.06 -3.75
CA HIS A 55 -13.76 5.54 -4.87
C HIS A 55 -12.95 5.92 -6.12
N SER A 56 -11.65 5.63 -6.17
CA SER A 56 -10.80 5.86 -7.35
C SER A 56 -11.02 4.80 -8.42
N ARG A 57 -10.68 5.11 -9.68
CA ARG A 57 -10.74 4.10 -10.76
C ARG A 57 -9.63 3.07 -10.58
N SER A 58 -8.45 3.50 -10.13
CA SER A 58 -7.30 2.63 -9.91
C SER A 58 -7.56 1.57 -8.83
N PHE A 59 -8.27 1.90 -7.75
CA PHE A 59 -8.66 0.92 -6.73
C PHE A 59 -9.65 -0.12 -7.30
N ARG A 60 -10.67 0.31 -8.06
CA ARG A 60 -11.61 -0.62 -8.72
C ARG A 60 -10.91 -1.59 -9.67
N ARG A 61 -9.85 -1.14 -10.35
CA ARG A 61 -9.05 -1.99 -11.26
C ARG A 61 -8.30 -3.10 -10.52
N LEU A 62 -8.02 -2.98 -9.21
CA LEU A 62 -7.38 -4.04 -8.42
C LEU A 62 -8.18 -5.35 -8.45
N LYS A 63 -9.51 -5.28 -8.60
CA LYS A 63 -10.38 -6.45 -8.80
C LYS A 63 -9.94 -7.31 -9.99
N HIS A 64 -9.38 -6.69 -11.04
CA HIS A 64 -9.00 -7.36 -12.28
C HIS A 64 -7.49 -7.53 -12.42
N LYS A 65 -6.71 -7.23 -11.38
CA LYS A 65 -5.26 -7.47 -11.36
C LYS A 65 -4.97 -8.75 -10.58
N GLN A 66 -4.21 -9.63 -11.21
CA GLN A 66 -3.82 -10.92 -10.64
C GLN A 66 -2.75 -10.74 -9.55
N GLN A 67 -2.81 -11.63 -8.55
CA GLN A 67 -1.77 -11.84 -7.56
C GLN A 67 -1.11 -13.19 -7.86
N VAL A 68 0.14 -13.15 -8.35
CA VAL A 68 1.05 -14.30 -8.60
C VAL A 68 0.61 -15.37 -9.61
N PHE A 69 -0.55 -16.01 -9.49
CA PHE A 69 -0.95 -17.12 -10.35
C PHE A 69 -1.77 -16.69 -11.58
N LEU A 70 -1.41 -17.22 -12.76
CA LEU A 70 -2.19 -17.11 -13.99
C LEU A 70 -3.39 -18.05 -13.88
N ILE A 71 -4.58 -17.50 -13.69
CA ILE A 71 -5.81 -18.29 -13.62
C ILE A 71 -6.16 -18.75 -15.03
N SER A 72 -5.96 -20.04 -15.32
CA SER A 72 -6.74 -20.69 -16.38
C SER A 72 -8.02 -21.33 -15.82
N GLU A 73 -8.11 -21.78 -14.57
CA GLU A 73 -9.31 -22.47 -14.05
C GLU A 73 -9.47 -22.34 -12.50
N GLY A 74 -10.50 -21.63 -12.00
CA GLY A 74 -10.95 -21.67 -10.59
C GLY A 74 -11.44 -20.33 -9.98
N ASP A 75 -12.52 -20.36 -9.19
CA ASP A 75 -13.21 -19.17 -8.64
C ASP A 75 -12.58 -18.59 -7.34
N HIS A 76 -11.59 -19.28 -6.76
CA HIS A 76 -11.05 -18.97 -5.43
C HIS A 76 -9.64 -18.35 -5.42
N TYR A 77 -9.06 -18.07 -6.59
CA TYR A 77 -7.74 -17.44 -6.66
C TYR A 77 -7.79 -15.97 -6.24
N ARG A 78 -6.82 -15.58 -5.42
CA ARG A 78 -6.72 -14.22 -4.91
C ARG A 78 -6.45 -13.22 -6.04
N THR A 79 -7.07 -12.06 -5.92
CA THR A 79 -6.80 -10.87 -6.75
C THR A 79 -6.08 -9.83 -5.91
N ARG A 80 -5.56 -8.77 -6.52
CA ARG A 80 -4.95 -7.68 -5.75
C ARG A 80 -5.92 -7.03 -4.78
N ILE A 81 -7.22 -6.99 -5.09
CA ILE A 81 -8.20 -6.44 -4.14
C ILE A 81 -8.37 -7.33 -2.91
N THR A 82 -8.34 -8.67 -3.02
CA THR A 82 -8.42 -9.54 -1.84
C THR A 82 -7.15 -9.41 -0.99
N HIS A 83 -5.97 -9.41 -1.63
CA HIS A 83 -4.69 -9.11 -0.96
C HIS A 83 -4.74 -7.78 -0.20
N THR A 84 -5.17 -6.72 -0.87
CA THR A 84 -5.28 -5.37 -0.29
C THR A 84 -6.23 -5.33 0.92
N MET A 85 -7.34 -6.08 0.88
CA MET A 85 -8.27 -6.17 2.00
C MET A 85 -7.67 -6.94 3.19
N GLU A 86 -6.91 -8.01 2.94
CA GLU A 86 -6.20 -8.78 3.97
C GLU A 86 -5.10 -7.93 4.63
N VAL A 87 -4.30 -7.20 3.84
CA VAL A 87 -3.31 -6.24 4.36
C VAL A 87 -3.98 -5.17 5.21
N SER A 88 -5.10 -4.59 4.76
CA SER A 88 -5.85 -3.60 5.54
C SER A 88 -6.32 -4.16 6.89
N GLN A 89 -6.88 -5.37 6.90
CA GLN A 89 -7.36 -6.02 8.12
C GLN A 89 -6.22 -6.28 9.12
N LEU A 90 -5.09 -6.83 8.64
CA LEU A 90 -3.91 -7.10 9.46
C LEU A 90 -3.33 -5.80 10.04
N SER A 91 -3.14 -4.81 9.17
CA SER A 91 -2.54 -3.54 9.56
C SER A 91 -3.40 -2.80 10.60
N ARG A 92 -4.72 -2.82 10.46
CA ARG A 92 -5.64 -2.24 11.45
C ARG A 92 -5.63 -2.97 12.79
N THR A 93 -5.48 -4.29 12.77
CA THR A 93 -5.37 -5.10 13.98
C THR A 93 -4.10 -4.72 14.76
N LEU A 94 -2.97 -4.61 14.07
CA LEU A 94 -1.72 -4.14 14.65
C LEU A 94 -1.82 -2.69 15.13
N ALA A 95 -2.44 -1.82 14.34
CA ALA A 95 -2.64 -0.41 14.71
C ALA A 95 -3.41 -0.27 16.02
N LYS A 96 -4.53 -1.00 16.18
CA LYS A 96 -5.31 -1.02 17.43
C LYS A 96 -4.46 -1.48 18.61
N ALA A 97 -3.73 -2.58 18.45
CA ALA A 97 -2.90 -3.13 19.52
C ALA A 97 -1.79 -2.17 19.95
N LEU A 98 -1.25 -1.38 19.02
CA LEU A 98 -0.19 -0.41 19.25
C LEU A 98 -0.69 1.02 19.57
N GLY A 99 -2.01 1.25 19.59
CA GLY A 99 -2.59 2.58 19.79
C GLY A 99 -2.30 3.57 18.64
N LEU A 100 -2.12 3.07 17.41
CA LEU A 100 -1.86 3.85 16.21
C LEU A 100 -3.14 4.30 15.50
N ASN A 101 -3.03 5.24 14.56
CA ASN A 101 -4.18 5.78 13.84
C ASN A 101 -4.70 4.78 12.78
N GLU A 102 -5.76 4.06 13.11
CA GLU A 102 -6.39 3.08 12.20
C GLU A 102 -6.76 3.63 10.83
N GLU A 103 -7.24 4.88 10.76
CA GLU A 103 -7.70 5.50 9.50
C GLU A 103 -6.52 5.79 8.58
N LEU A 104 -5.37 6.17 9.13
CA LEU A 104 -4.13 6.32 8.36
C LEU A 104 -3.65 4.96 7.83
N VAL A 105 -3.64 3.94 8.70
CA VAL A 105 -3.15 2.60 8.33
C VAL A 105 -4.04 2.00 7.25
N GLU A 106 -5.36 2.14 7.39
CA GLU A 106 -6.34 1.71 6.39
C GLU A 106 -6.18 2.46 5.07
N ALA A 107 -6.01 3.79 5.10
CA ALA A 107 -5.78 4.57 3.87
C ALA A 107 -4.51 4.13 3.13
N ILE A 108 -3.39 3.93 3.85
CA ILE A 108 -2.13 3.47 3.24
C ILE A 108 -2.31 2.06 2.69
N ALA A 109 -2.86 1.13 3.48
CA ALA A 109 -3.08 -0.26 3.07
C ALA A 109 -3.97 -0.35 1.83
N LEU A 110 -5.04 0.42 1.72
CA LEU A 110 -5.88 0.42 0.51
C LEU A 110 -5.20 1.07 -0.70
N GLY A 111 -4.18 1.91 -0.47
CA GLY A 111 -3.47 2.66 -1.50
C GLY A 111 -2.17 2.03 -2.00
N HIS A 112 -1.54 1.12 -1.24
CA HIS A 112 -0.16 0.65 -1.51
C HIS A 112 -0.02 0.04 -2.92
N ASP A 113 -1.05 -0.67 -3.35
CA ASP A 113 -1.04 -1.50 -4.56
C ASP A 113 -1.58 -0.79 -5.83
N LEU A 114 -1.98 0.48 -5.72
CA LEU A 114 -2.61 1.22 -6.83
C LEU A 114 -1.73 1.29 -8.09
N GLY A 115 -0.41 1.34 -7.90
CA GLY A 115 0.59 1.47 -8.96
C GLY A 115 0.97 0.17 -9.67
N HIS A 116 0.46 -0.98 -9.23
CA HIS A 116 0.87 -2.26 -9.82
C HIS A 116 0.46 -2.42 -11.28
N THR A 117 1.32 -3.09 -12.03
CA THR A 117 1.08 -3.47 -13.43
C THR A 117 0.08 -4.62 -13.53
N PRO A 118 -0.52 -4.82 -14.72
CA PRO A 118 -1.00 -6.14 -15.11
C PRO A 118 0.10 -7.21 -14.93
N PHE A 119 -0.30 -8.46 -14.70
CA PHE A 119 0.64 -9.60 -14.54
C PHE A 119 1.64 -9.47 -13.38
N GLY A 120 1.34 -8.64 -12.37
CA GLY A 120 2.12 -8.55 -11.14
C GLY A 120 3.61 -8.22 -11.38
N HIS A 121 4.51 -8.94 -10.72
CA HIS A 121 5.95 -8.67 -10.77
C HIS A 121 6.56 -8.82 -12.17
N ILE A 122 6.05 -9.74 -12.99
CA ILE A 122 6.55 -9.93 -14.35
C ILE A 122 6.28 -8.67 -15.18
N GLY A 123 5.07 -8.11 -15.07
CA GLY A 123 4.74 -6.85 -15.73
C GLY A 123 5.64 -5.70 -15.27
N GLU A 124 5.98 -5.64 -13.98
CA GLU A 124 6.92 -4.64 -13.45
C GLU A 124 8.33 -4.81 -14.02
N VAL A 125 8.85 -6.04 -14.08
CA VAL A 125 10.18 -6.34 -14.65
C VAL A 125 10.24 -5.94 -16.13
N VAL A 126 9.24 -6.36 -16.92
CA VAL A 126 9.19 -6.05 -18.36
C VAL A 126 9.08 -4.54 -18.59
N LEU A 127 8.17 -3.84 -17.88
CA LEU A 127 8.08 -2.39 -18.01
C LEU A 127 9.35 -1.68 -17.55
N ASN A 128 10.03 -2.18 -16.51
CA ASN A 128 11.30 -1.61 -16.09
C ASN A 128 12.37 -1.78 -17.18
N ASP A 129 12.47 -2.97 -17.78
CA ASP A 129 13.48 -3.24 -18.80
C ASP A 129 13.24 -2.38 -20.04
N ILE A 130 11.98 -2.19 -20.45
CA ILE A 130 11.60 -1.27 -21.52
C ILE A 130 11.95 0.19 -21.17
N LEU A 131 11.47 0.68 -20.01
CA LEU A 131 11.63 2.09 -19.62
C LEU A 131 13.05 2.44 -19.14
N SER A 132 13.89 1.45 -18.85
CA SER A 132 15.32 1.67 -18.59
C SER A 132 16.18 1.63 -19.86
N GLY A 133 15.58 1.28 -21.01
CA GLY A 133 16.27 1.12 -22.29
C GLY A 133 17.01 -0.21 -22.44
N LYS A 134 16.86 -1.14 -21.48
CA LYS A 134 17.46 -2.48 -21.54
C LYS A 134 16.77 -3.36 -22.60
N ASP A 135 15.46 -3.21 -22.75
CA ASP A 135 14.67 -3.84 -23.80
C ASP A 135 14.13 -2.75 -24.74
N ASN A 136 14.48 -2.83 -26.02
CA ASN A 136 14.03 -1.91 -27.05
C ASN A 136 12.91 -2.48 -27.93
N LEU A 137 12.31 -3.60 -27.50
CA LEU A 137 11.27 -4.33 -28.22
C LEU A 137 11.69 -4.64 -29.66
N GLU A 138 12.85 -5.26 -29.82
CA GLU A 138 13.42 -5.65 -31.13
C GLU A 138 13.57 -4.45 -32.09
N GLY A 139 13.88 -3.28 -31.54
CA GLY A 139 14.09 -2.04 -32.31
C GLY A 139 12.81 -1.24 -32.59
N VAL A 140 11.66 -1.62 -32.03
CA VAL A 140 10.43 -0.80 -32.08
C VAL A 140 10.62 0.52 -31.32
N LEU A 141 11.42 0.51 -30.27
CA LEU A 141 11.78 1.71 -29.50
C LEU A 141 13.26 2.05 -29.70
N GLU A 142 13.60 3.33 -29.56
CA GLU A 142 14.98 3.83 -29.70
C GLU A 142 15.95 3.32 -28.61
N GLY A 143 15.47 2.58 -27.60
CA GLY A 143 16.31 2.04 -26.51
C GLY A 143 16.82 3.08 -25.51
N LYS A 144 16.12 4.21 -25.35
CA LYS A 144 16.52 5.28 -24.42
C LYS A 144 16.10 4.95 -22.98
N ASN A 145 16.95 5.34 -22.02
CA ASN A 145 16.59 5.28 -20.61
C ASN A 145 15.61 6.41 -20.26
N LEU A 146 14.36 6.03 -19.95
CA LEU A 146 13.25 6.91 -19.58
C LEU A 146 12.99 6.94 -18.06
N GLY A 147 13.89 6.36 -17.26
CA GLY A 147 13.82 6.39 -15.80
C GLY A 147 13.27 5.13 -15.13
N GLY A 148 13.01 4.06 -15.89
CA GLY A 148 12.59 2.76 -15.35
C GLY A 148 11.17 2.71 -14.77
N PHE A 149 10.84 1.58 -14.13
CA PHE A 149 9.51 1.36 -13.54
C PHE A 149 9.57 0.66 -12.17
N LYS A 150 8.77 1.15 -11.21
CA LYS A 150 8.52 0.48 -9.93
C LYS A 150 7.13 0.83 -9.40
N HIS A 151 6.37 -0.17 -8.95
CA HIS A 151 4.96 0.01 -8.58
C HIS A 151 4.71 1.05 -7.48
N ASN A 152 5.56 1.18 -6.46
CA ASN A 152 5.34 2.13 -5.36
C ASN A 152 5.49 3.59 -5.82
N TYR A 153 6.47 3.89 -6.68
CA TYR A 153 6.59 5.19 -7.34
C TYR A 153 5.40 5.45 -8.27
N GLN A 154 4.98 4.44 -9.03
CA GLN A 154 3.77 4.54 -9.86
C GLN A 154 2.51 4.75 -9.02
N GLY A 155 2.43 4.17 -7.82
CA GLY A 155 1.32 4.34 -6.87
C GLY A 155 1.17 5.79 -6.44
N VAL A 156 2.28 6.43 -6.06
CA VAL A 156 2.31 7.87 -5.78
C VAL A 156 1.93 8.69 -7.02
N ARG A 157 2.48 8.35 -8.20
CA ARG A 157 2.10 9.02 -9.46
C ARG A 157 0.59 8.92 -9.75
N VAL A 158 -0.03 7.77 -9.44
CA VAL A 158 -1.48 7.58 -9.62
C VAL A 158 -2.26 8.56 -8.75
N VAL A 159 -1.92 8.64 -7.46
CA VAL A 159 -2.65 9.46 -6.49
C VAL A 159 -2.32 10.95 -6.56
N ASP A 160 -1.21 11.34 -7.18
CA ASP A 160 -0.81 12.74 -7.33
C ASP A 160 -1.13 13.32 -8.71
N LEU A 161 -1.22 12.50 -9.76
CA LEU A 161 -1.27 13.01 -11.14
C LEU A 161 -2.31 12.33 -12.05
N LEU A 162 -2.42 10.99 -12.00
CA LEU A 162 -3.14 10.24 -13.05
C LEU A 162 -4.65 10.12 -12.83
N GLU A 163 -5.11 10.06 -11.57
CA GLU A 163 -6.55 10.12 -11.29
C GLU A 163 -7.09 11.52 -11.65
N LYS A 164 -8.23 11.59 -12.35
CA LYS A 164 -8.84 12.84 -12.83
C LYS A 164 -10.28 12.98 -12.34
N LYS A 165 -10.47 12.93 -11.02
CA LYS A 165 -11.80 12.93 -10.39
C LYS A 165 -12.22 14.30 -9.84
N TYR A 166 -11.24 15.17 -9.61
CA TYR A 166 -11.43 16.48 -8.98
C TYR A 166 -10.98 17.59 -9.95
N GLU A 167 -11.19 18.85 -9.57
CA GLU A 167 -10.72 20.03 -10.32
C GLU A 167 -9.18 20.15 -10.38
N PHE A 168 -8.48 19.27 -9.66
CA PHE A 168 -7.04 19.11 -9.68
C PHE A 168 -6.66 17.68 -10.07
N ASP A 169 -5.40 17.52 -10.43
CA ASP A 169 -4.82 16.23 -10.76
C ASP A 169 -4.63 15.34 -9.52
N GLY A 170 -4.84 14.05 -9.69
CA GLY A 170 -4.74 13.07 -8.60
C GLY A 170 -5.95 13.05 -7.65
N LEU A 171 -5.71 12.48 -6.48
CA LEU A 171 -6.64 12.38 -5.36
C LEU A 171 -6.28 13.40 -4.25
N ASN A 172 -5.18 14.14 -4.39
CA ASN A 172 -4.72 15.14 -3.42
C ASN A 172 -4.67 14.59 -1.99
N LEU A 173 -4.03 13.43 -1.80
CA LEU A 173 -3.93 12.77 -0.50
C LEU A 173 -2.98 13.53 0.45
N THR A 174 -3.08 13.28 1.74
CA THR A 174 -2.12 13.81 2.73
C THR A 174 -0.75 13.16 2.58
N SER A 175 0.31 13.88 2.95
CA SER A 175 1.69 13.39 2.83
C SER A 175 1.98 12.10 3.61
N PRO A 176 1.45 11.87 4.82
CA PRO A 176 1.62 10.58 5.51
C PRO A 176 1.06 9.38 4.72
N VAL A 177 -0.07 9.56 4.02
CA VAL A 177 -0.65 8.50 3.18
C VAL A 177 0.23 8.27 1.95
N ARG A 178 0.64 9.36 1.27
CA ARG A 178 1.53 9.30 0.10
C ARG A 178 2.88 8.65 0.44
N GLU A 179 3.46 8.99 1.58
CA GLU A 179 4.72 8.41 2.07
C GLU A 179 4.56 6.93 2.41
N GLY A 180 3.47 6.54 3.08
CA GLY A 180 3.17 5.13 3.34
C GLY A 180 3.04 4.32 2.05
N ILE A 181 2.34 4.85 1.04
CA ILE A 181 2.25 4.22 -0.29
C ILE A 181 3.63 4.11 -0.94
N LEU A 182 4.48 5.14 -0.82
CA LEU A 182 5.82 5.09 -1.40
C LEU A 182 6.72 4.06 -0.70
N LYS A 183 6.63 3.95 0.62
CA LYS A 183 7.61 3.25 1.46
C LYS A 183 7.11 1.92 2.05
N HIS A 184 5.99 1.39 1.57
CA HIS A 184 5.58 0.01 1.92
C HIS A 184 6.55 -1.04 1.39
N THR A 185 7.40 -0.69 0.41
CA THR A 185 8.48 -1.52 -0.13
C THR A 185 9.78 -0.73 -0.23
N ARG A 186 10.89 -1.42 -0.49
CA ARG A 186 12.23 -0.83 -0.55
C ARG A 186 12.34 0.27 -1.61
N LEU A 187 12.95 1.39 -1.21
CA LEU A 187 13.28 2.50 -2.11
C LEU A 187 14.59 2.26 -2.86
N TYR A 188 14.56 2.44 -4.18
CA TYR A 188 15.72 2.37 -5.06
C TYR A 188 15.95 3.73 -5.73
N ARG A 189 16.35 4.72 -4.94
CA ARG A 189 16.38 6.14 -5.32
C ARG A 189 17.22 6.45 -6.56
N ALA A 190 18.36 5.78 -6.72
CA ALA A 190 19.25 5.99 -7.85
C ALA A 190 18.81 5.25 -9.13
N ARG A 191 17.83 4.34 -9.02
CA ARG A 191 17.40 3.46 -10.13
C ARG A 191 16.20 4.02 -10.88
N TYR A 192 15.34 4.78 -10.21
CA TYR A 192 14.06 5.21 -10.76
C TYR A 192 13.94 6.72 -10.81
N SER A 193 13.52 7.24 -11.96
CA SER A 193 13.27 8.66 -12.18
C SER A 193 11.90 8.84 -12.81
N TYR A 194 10.97 9.41 -12.03
CA TYR A 194 9.60 9.66 -12.48
C TYR A 194 9.42 11.15 -12.79
N PRO A 195 8.92 11.52 -13.99
CA PRO A 195 8.72 12.92 -14.33
C PRO A 195 7.57 13.51 -13.51
N ASN A 196 7.73 14.74 -13.03
CA ASN A 196 6.74 15.46 -12.21
C ASN A 196 6.38 14.73 -10.90
N PHE A 197 7.36 14.09 -10.26
CA PHE A 197 7.16 13.45 -8.96
C PHE A 197 7.23 14.49 -7.83
N TYR A 198 6.16 14.59 -7.03
CA TYR A 198 6.07 15.56 -5.94
C TYR A 198 6.73 15.02 -4.67
N TYR A 199 7.97 15.41 -4.42
CA TYR A 199 8.70 15.01 -3.21
C TYR A 199 8.33 15.82 -1.96
N ASP A 200 7.63 16.94 -2.11
CA ASP A 200 7.27 17.79 -0.98
C ASP A 200 6.38 17.04 0.03
N GLY A 201 6.74 17.17 1.30
CA GLY A 201 6.15 16.44 2.43
C GLY A 201 6.51 14.95 2.50
N LEU A 202 7.31 14.41 1.59
CA LEU A 202 7.82 13.02 1.66
C LEU A 202 9.26 13.06 2.15
N HIS A 203 9.57 12.38 3.27
CA HIS A 203 10.94 12.32 3.81
C HIS A 203 11.79 11.34 2.99
N PHE A 204 12.05 11.68 1.73
CA PHE A 204 12.60 10.75 0.74
C PHE A 204 13.97 10.23 1.14
N ASP A 205 14.74 10.96 1.94
CA ASP A 205 16.03 10.56 2.50
C ASP A 205 15.96 9.34 3.44
N LEU A 206 14.80 9.08 4.07
CA LEU A 206 14.60 7.94 4.96
C LEU A 206 14.11 6.71 4.20
N ASP A 207 14.61 5.52 4.54
CA ASP A 207 14.21 4.25 3.92
C ASP A 207 12.79 3.82 4.32
N ASN A 208 12.43 4.06 5.58
CA ASN A 208 11.13 3.71 6.14
C ASN A 208 10.20 4.93 6.18
N ALA A 209 8.88 4.68 6.24
CA ALA A 209 7.89 5.72 6.51
C ALA A 209 8.18 6.41 7.84
N THR A 210 7.96 7.72 7.91
CA THR A 210 8.14 8.46 9.18
C THR A 210 7.10 8.08 10.23
N THR A 211 5.91 7.70 9.79
CA THR A 211 4.85 7.22 10.65
C THR A 211 5.02 5.73 10.95
N LEU A 212 4.73 5.34 12.19
CA LEU A 212 4.66 3.93 12.56
C LEU A 212 3.52 3.23 11.81
N GLU A 213 2.44 3.95 11.50
CA GLU A 213 1.35 3.48 10.66
C GLU A 213 1.84 3.00 9.28
N GLY A 214 2.71 3.76 8.61
CA GLY A 214 3.27 3.36 7.32
C GLY A 214 4.18 2.14 7.44
N GLN A 215 4.97 2.04 8.51
CA GLN A 215 5.81 0.86 8.78
C GLN A 215 4.98 -0.39 9.10
N VAL A 216 3.87 -0.23 9.83
CA VAL A 216 2.92 -1.31 10.10
C VAL A 216 2.31 -1.84 8.81
N VAL A 217 1.96 -0.98 7.85
CA VAL A 217 1.49 -1.45 6.53
C VAL A 217 2.58 -2.22 5.80
N ALA A 218 3.82 -1.71 5.76
CA ALA A 218 4.93 -2.42 5.11
C ALA A 218 5.11 -3.85 5.67
N ILE A 219 5.08 -3.99 7.00
CA ILE A 219 5.19 -5.30 7.66
C ILE A 219 3.97 -6.18 7.36
N SER A 220 2.76 -5.60 7.37
CA SER A 220 1.53 -6.34 7.11
C SER A 220 1.43 -6.83 5.67
N ASP A 221 1.93 -6.05 4.72
CA ASP A 221 2.04 -6.44 3.31
C ASP A 221 2.99 -7.62 3.14
N GLU A 222 4.18 -7.58 3.77
CA GLU A 222 5.10 -8.71 3.77
C GLU A 222 4.48 -9.97 4.41
N ILE A 223 3.81 -9.85 5.56
CA ILE A 223 3.13 -10.99 6.21
C ILE A 223 2.06 -11.59 5.30
N ALA A 224 1.19 -10.74 4.73
CA ALA A 224 0.12 -11.18 3.85
C ALA A 224 0.68 -11.88 2.60
N GLN A 225 1.63 -11.23 1.92
CA GLN A 225 2.23 -11.77 0.71
C GLN A 225 2.88 -13.14 0.95
N ARG A 226 3.69 -13.29 2.01
CA ARG A 226 4.36 -14.57 2.32
C ARG A 226 3.38 -15.67 2.68
N THR A 227 2.32 -15.34 3.41
CA THR A 227 1.28 -16.30 3.79
C THR A 227 0.51 -16.77 2.55
N HIS A 228 0.16 -15.84 1.65
CA HIS A 228 -0.58 -16.16 0.43
C HIS A 228 0.24 -17.00 -0.54
N ASP A 229 1.50 -16.64 -0.77
CA ASP A 229 2.38 -17.39 -1.67
C ASP A 229 2.56 -18.85 -1.18
N LEU A 230 2.65 -19.04 0.15
CA LEU A 230 2.72 -20.37 0.75
C LEU A 230 1.41 -21.15 0.57
N GLU A 231 0.27 -20.53 0.90
CA GLU A 231 -1.06 -21.16 0.79
C GLU A 231 -1.39 -21.53 -0.65
N ASP A 232 -1.11 -20.65 -1.61
CA ASP A 232 -1.35 -20.88 -3.03
C ASP A 232 -0.38 -21.93 -3.59
N GLY A 233 0.88 -21.95 -3.13
CA GLY A 233 1.85 -22.98 -3.49
C GLY A 233 1.44 -24.38 -3.01
N VAL A 234 0.92 -24.48 -1.77
CA VAL A 234 0.38 -25.74 -1.22
C VAL A 234 -0.88 -26.17 -1.99
N ARG A 235 -1.81 -25.24 -2.25
CA ARG A 235 -3.04 -25.53 -3.02
C ARG A 235 -2.76 -25.97 -4.45
N ALA A 236 -1.74 -25.41 -5.09
CA ALA A 236 -1.32 -25.79 -6.44
C ALA A 236 -0.56 -27.13 -6.48
N GLY A 237 -0.29 -27.76 -5.34
CA GLY A 237 0.52 -28.98 -5.26
C GLY A 237 2.00 -28.76 -5.61
N LEU A 238 2.46 -27.51 -5.55
CA LEU A 238 3.87 -27.14 -5.79
C LEU A 238 4.73 -27.30 -4.52
N ALA A 239 4.09 -27.36 -3.36
CA ALA A 239 4.72 -27.61 -2.07
C ALA A 239 3.81 -28.48 -1.19
N GLU A 240 4.40 -29.38 -0.40
CA GLU A 240 3.69 -30.18 0.61
C GLU A 240 3.89 -29.56 1.99
N LEU A 241 2.82 -29.46 2.78
CA LEU A 241 2.87 -28.83 4.10
C LEU A 241 3.82 -29.57 5.04
N GLU A 242 3.85 -30.90 4.95
CA GLU A 242 4.74 -31.77 5.73
C GLU A 242 6.22 -31.41 5.48
N GLN A 243 6.59 -31.18 4.22
CA GLN A 243 7.95 -30.79 3.84
C GLN A 243 8.30 -29.39 4.34
N ILE A 244 7.33 -28.47 4.35
CA ILE A 244 7.50 -27.12 4.89
C ILE A 244 7.75 -27.16 6.40
N LEU A 245 7.00 -27.97 7.15
CA LEU A 245 7.16 -28.13 8.59
C LEU A 245 8.53 -28.74 8.96
N GLU A 246 9.13 -29.51 8.05
CA GLU A 246 10.46 -30.08 8.26
C GLU A 246 11.61 -29.08 8.11
N LEU A 247 11.36 -27.89 7.54
CA LEU A 247 12.39 -26.87 7.34
C LEU A 247 12.98 -26.41 8.69
N ASP A 248 14.31 -26.29 8.75
CA ASP A 248 15.03 -25.90 9.97
C ASP A 248 14.53 -24.56 10.55
N ILE A 249 14.17 -23.62 9.67
CA ILE A 249 13.63 -22.32 10.09
C ILE A 249 12.32 -22.46 10.87
N ILE A 250 11.43 -23.38 10.47
CA ILE A 250 10.16 -23.62 11.17
C ILE A 250 10.44 -24.24 12.54
N LYS A 251 11.29 -25.26 12.61
CA LYS A 251 11.69 -25.90 13.88
C LYS A 251 12.30 -24.91 14.87
N ILE A 252 13.15 -23.98 14.40
CA ILE A 252 13.73 -22.92 15.22
C ILE A 252 12.64 -21.98 15.76
N VAL A 253 11.69 -21.57 14.92
CA VAL A 253 10.59 -20.68 15.30
C VAL A 253 9.67 -21.35 16.32
N GLU A 254 9.28 -22.61 16.10
CA GLU A 254 8.45 -23.38 17.03
C GLU A 254 9.11 -23.50 18.41
N GLN A 255 10.40 -23.83 18.45
CA GLN A 255 11.16 -23.91 19.70
C GLN A 255 11.24 -22.56 20.40
N LYS A 256 11.56 -21.49 19.65
CA LYS A 256 11.74 -20.15 20.21
C LYS A 256 10.46 -19.60 20.82
N TYR A 257 9.32 -19.79 20.15
CA TYR A 257 8.03 -19.24 20.58
C TYR A 257 7.13 -20.26 21.28
N LYS A 258 7.61 -21.49 21.49
CA LYS A 258 6.87 -22.58 22.14
C LYS A 258 5.52 -22.87 21.48
N LEU A 259 5.50 -22.81 20.14
CA LEU A 259 4.34 -23.19 19.34
C LEU A 259 4.32 -24.73 19.24
N LYS A 260 3.13 -25.34 19.25
CA LYS A 260 2.97 -26.80 19.07
C LYS A 260 2.08 -27.05 17.87
N GLY A 261 2.61 -27.76 16.87
CA GLY A 261 1.83 -28.32 15.76
C GLY A 261 1.16 -27.24 14.92
N LEU A 262 1.97 -26.46 14.20
CA LEU A 262 1.48 -25.83 12.98
C LEU A 262 0.98 -26.90 12.00
#